data_AF-A0A8J7GWH0-F1
#
_entry.id   AF-A0A8J7GWH0-F1
#
_cell.length_a   1.000
_cell.length_b   1.000
_cell.length_c   1.000
_cell.angle_alpha   90.00
_cell.angle_beta   90.00
_cell.angle_gamma   90.00
#
_symmetry.space_group_name_H-M   'P 1'
#
loop_
_entity.id
_entity.type
_entity.pdbx_description
1 polymer ?
#
loop_
_entity_poly.entity_id
_entity_poly.type
_entity_poly.pdbx_seq_one_letter_code
_entity_poly.pdbx_strand_id
1 'polypeptide(L)'
;MKAYQRQFIEFALSKQVLKFGEFTLKSWRVSPYFFNAGLFNTGRDLALLGRFYAEALVDASITFDVLFGPAYKGIPIVTTTAVAVAEHHETDVPYCFNRKEAKDHGEGGNLVGSALQDLISFLAEKPEMAVHLDAVKAYRDRYGITA
;
A
#
# COMPACT_ATOMS: atom_id res chain seq x y z
N MET A 1 -10.56 6.62 -19.55
CA MET A 1 -10.81 6.50 -18.09
C MET A 1 -11.82 5.39 -17.87
N LYS A 2 -11.49 4.39 -17.04
CA LYS A 2 -12.37 3.27 -16.67
C LYS A 2 -13.39 3.69 -15.61
N ALA A 3 -14.43 2.87 -15.40
CA ALA A 3 -15.53 3.22 -14.49
C ALA A 3 -15.05 3.49 -13.05
N TYR A 4 -14.20 2.62 -12.50
CA TYR A 4 -13.66 2.76 -11.14
C TYR A 4 -12.86 4.05 -10.96
N GLN A 5 -12.16 4.51 -12.00
CA GLN A 5 -11.38 5.75 -11.97
C GLN A 5 -12.30 6.97 -11.84
N ARG A 6 -13.41 6.99 -12.59
CA ARG A 6 -14.42 8.05 -12.47
C ARG A 6 -15.05 8.05 -11.09
N GLN A 7 -15.50 6.88 -10.63
CA GLN A 7 -16.14 6.70 -9.34
C GLN A 7 -15.21 7.09 -8.18
N PHE A 8 -13.91 6.80 -8.29
CA PHE A 8 -12.93 7.23 -7.30
C PHE A 8 -12.80 8.75 -7.24
N ILE A 9 -12.78 9.44 -8.38
CA ILE A 9 -12.74 10.91 -8.43
C ILE A 9 -14.02 11.50 -7.81
N GLU A 10 -15.18 10.98 -8.17
CA GLU A 10 -16.47 11.40 -7.58
C GLU A 10 -16.51 11.17 -6.06
N PHE A 11 -16.04 10.01 -5.61
CA PHE A 11 -15.89 9.68 -4.21
C PHE A 11 -14.94 10.65 -3.49
N ALA A 12 -13.76 10.91 -4.05
CA ALA A 12 -12.78 11.84 -3.49
C ALA A 12 -13.32 13.27 -3.41
N LEU A 13 -14.10 13.71 -4.40
CA LEU A 13 -14.78 15.01 -4.38
C LEU A 13 -15.86 15.05 -3.29
N SER A 14 -16.70 14.01 -3.19
CA SER A 14 -17.78 13.93 -2.19
C SER A 14 -17.26 13.97 -0.75
N LYS A 15 -16.05 13.47 -0.51
CA LYS A 15 -15.37 13.46 0.79
C LYS A 15 -14.44 14.65 0.99
N GLN A 16 -14.42 15.58 0.04
CA GLN A 16 -13.49 16.71 0.03
C GLN A 16 -12.01 16.31 0.14
N VAL A 17 -11.69 15.06 -0.20
CA VAL A 17 -10.32 14.57 -0.32
C VAL A 17 -9.64 15.26 -1.50
N LEU A 18 -10.35 15.36 -2.63
CA LEU A 18 -9.94 16.17 -3.77
C LEU A 18 -10.65 17.53 -3.69
N LYS A 19 -9.87 18.61 -3.75
CA LYS A 19 -10.35 20.00 -3.77
C LYS A 19 -9.71 20.75 -4.93
N PHE A 20 -10.46 21.68 -5.52
CA PHE A 20 -9.97 22.65 -6.50
C PHE A 20 -9.91 24.04 -5.88
N GLY A 21 -8.93 24.84 -6.28
CA GLY A 21 -8.60 26.12 -5.68
C GLY A 21 -7.11 26.40 -5.74
N GLU A 22 -6.61 27.35 -4.96
CA GLU A 22 -5.18 27.66 -4.92
C GLU A 22 -4.54 27.05 -3.67
N PHE A 23 -3.55 26.17 -3.84
CA PHE A 23 -2.88 25.47 -2.75
C PHE A 23 -1.37 25.52 -2.88
N THR A 24 -0.68 25.94 -1.82
CA THR A 24 0.79 25.86 -1.74
C THR A 24 1.22 24.48 -1.26
N LEU A 25 1.91 23.72 -2.11
CA LEU A 25 2.42 22.39 -1.78
C LEU A 25 3.71 22.46 -0.93
N LYS A 26 4.12 21.33 -0.35
CA LYS A 26 5.41 21.22 0.38
C LYS A 26 6.63 21.59 -0.47
N SER A 27 6.52 21.48 -1.79
CA SER A 27 7.54 21.89 -2.75
C SER A 27 7.51 23.39 -3.07
N TRP A 28 6.65 24.17 -2.40
CA TRP A 28 6.37 25.59 -2.66
C TRP A 28 5.68 25.88 -4.00
N ARG A 29 5.34 24.86 -4.79
CA ARG A 29 4.54 25.04 -6.00
C ARG A 29 3.10 25.40 -5.64
N VAL A 30 2.53 26.36 -6.36
CA VAL A 30 1.10 26.66 -6.35
C VAL A 30 0.39 25.65 -7.25
N SER A 31 -0.56 24.92 -6.69
CA SER A 31 -1.34 23.88 -7.38
C SER A 31 -2.81 24.29 -7.48
N PRO A 32 -3.48 24.09 -8.63
CA PRO A 32 -4.90 24.38 -8.79
C PRO A 32 -5.82 23.33 -8.11
N TYR A 33 -5.22 22.31 -7.50
CA TYR A 33 -5.93 21.27 -6.75
C TYR A 33 -5.07 20.75 -5.60
N PHE A 34 -5.74 20.13 -4.62
CA PHE A 34 -5.10 19.45 -3.51
C PHE A 34 -5.79 18.12 -3.22
N PHE A 35 -4.99 17.10 -2.90
CA PHE A 35 -5.48 15.77 -2.57
C PHE A 35 -5.02 15.37 -1.16
N ASN A 36 -5.98 15.24 -0.23
CA ASN A 36 -5.73 14.84 1.15
C ASN A 36 -6.41 13.52 1.50
N ALA A 37 -5.72 12.40 1.25
CA ALA A 37 -6.21 11.06 1.58
C ALA A 37 -6.55 10.87 3.07
N GLY A 38 -6.05 11.73 3.97
CA GLY A 38 -6.38 11.66 5.40
C GLY A 38 -7.83 11.96 5.74
N LEU A 39 -8.63 12.46 4.79
CA LEU A 39 -10.08 12.65 4.96
C LEU A 39 -10.89 11.38 4.65
N PHE A 40 -10.27 10.32 4.13
CA PHE A 40 -10.87 8.98 4.15
C PHE A 40 -10.71 8.38 5.55
N ASN A 41 -11.59 8.78 6.47
CA ASN A 41 -11.41 8.55 7.91
C ASN A 41 -12.58 7.83 8.59
N THR A 42 -13.52 7.27 7.81
CA THR A 42 -14.60 6.41 8.32
C THR A 42 -14.47 4.99 7.76
N GLY A 43 -15.12 4.01 8.40
CA GLY A 43 -15.09 2.61 7.95
C GLY A 43 -15.60 2.42 6.52
N ARG A 44 -16.65 3.14 6.13
CA ARG A 44 -17.17 3.11 4.74
C ARG A 44 -16.16 3.69 3.76
N ASP A 45 -15.44 4.74 4.16
CA ASP A 45 -14.43 5.36 3.29
C ASP A 45 -13.27 4.43 3.05
N LEU A 46 -12.80 3.73 4.10
CA LEU A 46 -11.74 2.73 3.99
C LEU A 46 -12.19 1.56 3.09
N ALA A 47 -13.39 1.02 3.30
CA ALA A 47 -13.92 -0.07 2.48
C ALA A 47 -13.97 0.31 0.98
N LEU A 48 -14.46 1.52 0.66
CA LEU A 48 -14.46 2.01 -0.72
C LEU A 48 -13.04 2.24 -1.24
N LEU A 49 -12.15 2.84 -0.43
CA LEU A 49 -10.76 3.06 -0.80
C LEU A 49 -10.06 1.74 -1.17
N GLY A 50 -10.21 0.71 -0.34
CA GLY A 50 -9.66 -0.62 -0.61
C GLY A 50 -10.16 -1.22 -1.92
N ARG A 51 -11.46 -1.11 -2.19
CA ARG A 51 -12.06 -1.57 -3.46
C ARG A 51 -11.49 -0.85 -4.67
N PHE A 52 -11.28 0.47 -4.60
CA PHE A 52 -10.67 1.21 -5.70
C PHE A 52 -9.22 0.81 -5.95
N TYR A 53 -8.44 0.56 -4.90
CA TYR A 53 -7.06 0.07 -5.02
C TYR A 53 -7.01 -1.37 -5.56
N ALA A 54 -7.89 -2.26 -5.07
CA ALA A 54 -7.98 -3.64 -5.55
C ALA A 54 -8.33 -3.70 -7.04
N GLU A 55 -9.34 -2.91 -7.46
CA GLU A 55 -9.72 -2.82 -8.87
C GLU A 55 -8.56 -2.30 -9.72
N ALA A 56 -7.85 -1.26 -9.27
CA ALA A 56 -6.69 -0.73 -10.00
C ALA A 56 -5.54 -1.74 -10.11
N LEU A 57 -5.30 -2.56 -9.08
CA LEU A 57 -4.27 -3.60 -9.09
C LEU A 57 -4.61 -4.70 -10.11
N VAL A 58 -5.84 -5.21 -10.07
CA VAL A 58 -6.33 -6.24 -11.01
C VAL A 58 -6.31 -5.71 -12.44
N ASP A 59 -6.76 -4.47 -12.62
CA ASP A 59 -6.79 -3.78 -13.89
C ASP A 59 -5.39 -3.55 -14.51
N ALA A 60 -4.39 -3.36 -13.67
CA ALA A 60 -3.00 -3.22 -14.09
C ALA A 60 -2.40 -4.56 -14.57
N SER A 61 -3.03 -5.70 -14.27
CA SER A 61 -2.56 -7.04 -14.64
C SER A 61 -1.10 -7.30 -14.21
N ILE A 62 -0.72 -6.80 -13.03
CA ILE A 62 0.61 -7.00 -12.44
C ILE A 62 0.55 -8.22 -11.52
N THR A 63 1.52 -9.11 -11.64
CA THR A 63 1.71 -10.22 -10.69
C THR A 63 2.45 -9.71 -9.47
N PHE A 64 1.96 -10.04 -8.28
CA PHE A 64 2.58 -9.69 -7.00
C PHE A 64 2.33 -10.80 -5.98
N ASP A 65 3.28 -10.97 -5.07
CA ASP A 65 3.25 -12.04 -4.07
C ASP A 65 2.96 -11.50 -2.66
N VAL A 66 3.09 -10.19 -2.46
CA VAL A 66 2.80 -9.50 -1.20
C VAL A 66 2.36 -8.07 -1.46
N LEU A 67 1.46 -7.56 -0.63
CA LEU A 67 1.09 -6.15 -0.57
C LEU A 67 1.81 -5.46 0.60
N PHE A 68 2.57 -4.40 0.31
CA PHE A 68 3.33 -3.66 1.32
C PHE A 68 2.80 -2.23 1.53
N GLY A 69 2.52 -1.87 2.79
CA GLY A 69 2.06 -0.54 3.19
C GLY A 69 3.11 0.24 3.99
N PRO A 70 3.68 1.34 3.48
CA PRO A 70 4.66 2.12 4.23
C PRO A 70 4.03 2.89 5.41
N ALA A 71 4.68 2.87 6.57
CA ALA A 71 4.21 3.56 7.77
C ALA A 71 4.13 5.10 7.58
N TYR A 72 3.07 5.78 8.02
CA TYR A 72 1.85 5.28 8.68
C TYR A 72 0.65 5.18 7.73
N LYS A 73 0.58 6.06 6.73
CA LYS A 73 -0.58 6.20 5.85
C LYS A 73 -0.80 4.97 4.97
N GLY A 74 0.25 4.23 4.65
CA GLY A 74 0.17 3.01 3.86
C GLY A 74 -0.43 1.85 4.63
N ILE A 75 -0.41 1.85 5.96
CA ILE A 75 -0.93 0.76 6.80
C ILE A 75 -2.44 0.56 6.57
N PRO A 76 -3.32 1.56 6.80
CA PRO A 76 -4.75 1.36 6.56
C PRO A 76 -5.06 1.07 5.10
N ILE A 77 -4.30 1.66 4.15
CA ILE A 77 -4.49 1.45 2.71
C ILE A 77 -4.17 -0.01 2.33
N VAL A 78 -3.02 -0.53 2.74
CA VAL A 78 -2.63 -1.91 2.41
C VAL A 78 -3.58 -2.90 3.05
N THR A 79 -3.99 -2.66 4.30
CA THR A 79 -4.93 -3.53 5.02
C THR A 79 -6.28 -3.59 4.29
N THR A 80 -6.89 -2.45 3.95
CA THR A 80 -8.18 -2.46 3.28
C THR A 80 -8.09 -2.93 1.83
N THR A 81 -6.94 -2.75 1.17
CA THR A 81 -6.71 -3.27 -0.18
C THR A 81 -6.62 -4.79 -0.17
N ALA A 82 -5.85 -5.38 0.76
CA ALA A 82 -5.74 -6.83 0.89
C ALA A 82 -7.10 -7.48 1.16
N VAL A 83 -7.89 -6.89 2.07
CA VAL A 83 -9.28 -7.33 2.33
C VAL A 83 -10.13 -7.26 1.05
N ALA A 84 -10.08 -6.15 0.31
CA ALA A 84 -10.88 -6.00 -0.91
C ALA A 84 -10.44 -6.93 -2.06
N VAL A 85 -9.14 -7.23 -2.17
CA VAL A 85 -8.62 -8.22 -3.13
C VAL A 85 -9.15 -9.62 -2.81
N ALA A 86 -9.18 -10.00 -1.53
CA ALA A 86 -9.75 -11.28 -1.10
C ALA A 86 -11.28 -11.34 -1.33
N GLU A 87 -12.03 -10.33 -0.92
CA GLU A 87 -13.51 -10.34 -0.97
C GLU A 87 -14.10 -10.14 -2.38
N HIS A 88 -13.45 -9.36 -3.24
CA HIS A 88 -14.03 -8.98 -4.54
C HIS A 88 -13.31 -9.58 -5.75
N HIS A 89 -12.11 -10.13 -5.55
CA HIS A 89 -11.31 -10.70 -6.63
C HIS A 89 -10.82 -12.12 -6.32
N GLU A 90 -11.36 -12.75 -5.25
CA GLU A 90 -11.12 -14.15 -4.86
C GLU A 90 -9.63 -14.52 -4.79
N THR A 91 -8.79 -13.54 -4.45
CA THR A 91 -7.34 -13.70 -4.38
C THR A 91 -6.90 -13.41 -2.94
N ASP A 92 -6.42 -14.43 -2.23
CA ASP A 92 -5.86 -14.24 -0.89
C ASP A 92 -4.37 -13.90 -1.02
N VAL A 93 -4.00 -12.69 -0.60
CA VAL A 93 -2.63 -12.17 -0.75
C VAL A 93 -2.05 -11.77 0.60
N PRO A 94 -0.84 -12.25 0.94
CA PRO A 94 -0.06 -11.75 2.06
C PRO A 94 0.04 -10.22 2.10
N TYR A 95 -0.01 -9.64 3.29
CA TYR A 95 0.28 -8.22 3.47
C TYR A 95 1.33 -7.98 4.55
N CYS A 96 2.09 -6.89 4.40
CA CYS A 96 3.01 -6.43 5.44
C CYS A 96 3.15 -4.90 5.45
N PHE A 97 3.69 -4.38 6.55
CA PHE A 97 4.01 -2.96 6.70
C PHE A 97 5.21 -2.76 7.62
N ASN A 98 5.88 -1.62 7.50
CA ASN A 98 6.99 -1.28 8.39
C ASN A 98 6.57 -0.40 9.58
N ARG A 99 7.41 -0.40 10.62
CA ARG A 99 7.42 0.55 11.73
C ARG A 99 8.47 1.64 11.46
N LYS A 100 8.33 2.80 12.10
CA LYS A 100 9.36 3.86 12.05
C LYS A 100 10.53 3.58 13.01
N GLU A 101 10.24 2.85 14.08
CA GLU A 101 11.19 2.44 15.11
C GLU A 101 11.06 0.94 15.34
N ALA A 102 12.18 0.30 15.63
CA ALA A 102 12.23 -1.10 16.01
C ALA A 102 11.51 -1.33 17.34
N LYS A 103 10.92 -2.52 17.49
CA LYS A 103 10.58 -3.00 18.82
C LYS A 103 11.76 -3.77 19.41
N ASP A 104 12.04 -3.50 20.67
CA ASP A 104 13.12 -4.14 21.44
C ASP A 104 12.64 -5.42 22.15
N HIS A 105 11.34 -5.71 22.11
CA HIS A 105 10.69 -6.84 22.79
C HIS A 105 9.56 -7.46 21.95
N GLY A 106 9.23 -8.75 22.16
CA GLY A 106 8.24 -9.52 21.38
C GLY A 106 8.84 -10.13 20.10
N GLU A 107 8.10 -10.16 18.98
CA GLU A 107 8.64 -10.57 17.66
C GLU A 107 9.78 -9.68 17.13
N GLY A 108 10.12 -8.59 17.85
CA GLY A 108 11.20 -7.67 17.47
C GLY A 108 10.95 -6.96 16.14
N GLY A 109 11.99 -6.29 15.62
CA GLY A 109 12.03 -5.86 14.22
C GLY A 109 11.17 -4.66 13.83
N ASN A 110 11.32 -4.31 12.54
CA ASN A 110 10.69 -3.15 11.89
C ASN A 110 9.51 -3.52 10.99
N LEU A 111 9.14 -4.79 10.88
CA LEU A 111 8.07 -5.26 9.99
C LEU A 111 6.95 -5.94 10.77
N VAL A 112 5.73 -5.87 10.24
CA VAL A 112 4.51 -6.49 10.77
C VAL A 112 3.74 -7.09 9.60
N GLY A 113 3.15 -8.27 9.80
CA GLY A 113 2.50 -9.06 8.75
C GLY A 113 3.40 -10.22 8.31
N SER A 114 3.26 -10.67 7.06
CA SER A 114 4.09 -11.76 6.54
C SER A 114 5.58 -11.42 6.62
N ALA A 115 6.41 -12.39 7.04
CA ALA A 115 7.82 -12.13 7.32
C ALA A 115 8.56 -11.80 6.01
N LEU A 116 9.46 -10.81 6.05
CA LEU A 116 10.34 -10.54 4.91
C LEU A 116 11.23 -11.74 4.58
N GLN A 117 11.49 -12.60 5.57
CA GLN A 117 12.17 -13.87 5.36
C GLN A 117 11.34 -14.82 4.49
N ASP A 118 10.01 -14.87 4.67
CA ASP A 118 9.12 -15.65 3.81
C ASP A 118 9.08 -15.08 2.39
N LEU A 119 9.10 -13.74 2.25
CA LEU A 119 9.20 -13.08 0.95
C LEU A 119 10.56 -13.35 0.27
N ILE A 120 11.66 -13.32 1.02
CA ILE A 120 13.01 -13.61 0.50
C ILE A 120 13.12 -15.09 0.11
N SER A 121 12.59 -16.01 0.92
CA SER A 121 12.54 -17.44 0.61
C SER A 121 11.71 -17.69 -0.65
N PHE A 122 10.53 -17.09 -0.73
CA PHE A 122 9.66 -17.16 -1.91
C PHE A 122 10.34 -16.61 -3.17
N LEU A 123 10.98 -15.44 -3.09
CA LEU A 123 11.71 -14.84 -4.22
C LEU A 123 12.95 -15.66 -4.60
N ALA A 124 13.58 -16.36 -3.65
CA ALA A 124 14.73 -17.23 -3.91
C ALA A 124 14.35 -18.53 -4.63
N GLU A 125 13.10 -18.98 -4.51
CA GLU A 125 12.55 -20.17 -5.18
C GLU A 125 12.08 -19.90 -6.62
N LYS A 126 12.02 -18.63 -7.05
CA LYS A 126 11.60 -18.21 -8.39
C LYS A 126 12.74 -17.60 -9.20
N PRO A 127 13.40 -18.36 -10.10
CA PRO A 127 14.54 -17.89 -10.90
C PRO A 127 14.25 -16.61 -11.69
N GLU A 128 13.01 -16.44 -12.15
CA GLU A 128 12.54 -15.26 -12.88
C GLU A 128 12.44 -13.99 -12.02
N MET A 129 12.35 -14.12 -10.70
CA MET A 129 12.25 -13.01 -9.74
C MET A 129 13.60 -12.67 -9.09
N ALA A 130 14.68 -13.33 -9.48
CA ALA A 130 16.03 -13.12 -8.94
C ALA A 130 16.50 -11.66 -9.02
N VAL A 131 16.05 -10.91 -10.04
CA VAL A 131 16.36 -9.47 -10.21
C VAL A 131 15.78 -8.60 -9.08
N HIS A 132 14.67 -9.02 -8.47
CA HIS A 132 14.05 -8.34 -7.34
C HIS A 132 14.60 -8.85 -5.99
N LEU A 133 15.09 -10.08 -5.95
CA LEU A 133 15.67 -10.70 -4.76
C LEU A 133 16.84 -9.85 -4.21
N ASP A 134 17.73 -9.36 -5.07
CA ASP A 134 18.86 -8.53 -4.64
C ASP A 134 18.41 -7.17 -4.09
N ALA A 135 17.39 -6.57 -4.70
CA ALA A 135 16.82 -5.31 -4.20
C ALA A 135 16.09 -5.49 -2.86
N VAL A 136 15.37 -6.60 -2.68
CA VAL A 136 14.64 -6.93 -1.44
C VAL A 136 15.62 -7.36 -0.33
N LYS A 137 16.68 -8.10 -0.65
CA LYS A 137 17.79 -8.40 0.28
C LYS A 137 18.52 -7.12 0.68
N ALA A 138 18.85 -6.23 -0.26
CA ALA A 138 19.47 -4.95 0.04
C ALA A 138 18.55 -4.04 0.89
N TYR A 139 17.24 -4.10 0.66
CA TYR A 139 16.26 -3.40 1.51
C TYR A 139 16.21 -4.00 2.92
N ARG A 140 16.22 -5.33 3.05
CA ARG A 140 16.37 -6.02 4.35
C ARG A 140 17.64 -5.59 5.05
N ASP A 141 18.79 -5.64 4.39
CA ASP A 141 20.06 -5.33 5.03
C ASP A 141 20.16 -3.86 5.46
N ARG A 142 19.42 -2.98 4.77
CA ARG A 142 19.38 -1.54 5.05
C ARG A 142 18.33 -1.13 6.10
N TYR A 143 17.22 -1.86 6.24
CA TYR A 143 16.08 -1.45 7.06
C TYR A 143 15.50 -2.54 7.97
N GLY A 144 15.91 -3.80 7.79
CA GLY A 144 15.56 -4.96 8.61
C GLY A 144 16.72 -5.32 9.53
N ILE A 145 16.42 -5.62 10.79
CA ILE A 145 17.42 -6.01 11.78
C ILE A 145 18.05 -7.34 11.34
N THR A 146 19.38 -7.40 11.25
CA THR A 146 20.15 -8.64 11.16
C THR A 146 19.84 -9.51 12.37
N ALA A 147 19.60 -10.81 12.12
CA ALA A 147 19.42 -11.84 13.14
C ALA A 147 20.46 -11.76 14.27
#